data_AF-A0A6J0VXP9-F1
#
_entry.id   AF-A0A6J0VXP9-F1
#
_cell.length_a   1.000
_cell.length_b   1.000
_cell.length_c   1.000
_cell.angle_alpha   90.00
_cell.angle_beta   90.00
_cell.angle_gamma   90.00
#
_symmetry.space_group_name_H-M   'P 1'
#
loop_
_entity.id
_entity.type
_entity.pdbx_description
1 polymer ?
#
loop_
_entity_poly.entity_id
_entity_poly.type
_entity_poly.pdbx_seq_one_letter_code
_entity_poly.pdbx_strand_id
1 'polypeptide(L)'
;MRRLVHDLLPPEVCSLLNPAAIYANNEISLRDVEVYGFDYDYTLAQYSDTLHPEIFNAARDILVEHYKYPEGIRKYDYNPSFAIRGLHYDIQKSLLMKIDAFHYVQLGTAYRGLQPVPDEEVIELYGGTQHIPLYQMSGFYGKGPSIKQFMDIFSLPEMALLSCVVDHFLGHGLEFDQAHLYKDVTDAIRDVHVKGLMYQWIARDMEKYILRGDETFAVLSRLVAHGKQLFLITNSPFSFVDKGMRHMVGPDWRQLFDVVIVQADKPSFFTDRRKPFRKLDEKGSLHWDRITRLEKGKIYRQGNLFDFLRLTEWRGPRVLYFGDHLYSDLADLMLRHGWRTGAIIPELEREIRIINTEQYMHSLTWQQALTGLLERMQTYQDAESRQVLAAWMKERQELR
;
A
#
# COMPACT_ATOMS: atom_id res chain seq x y z
N MET A 1 38.35 7.39 14.42
CA MET A 1 37.49 6.27 14.85
C MET A 1 36.79 5.51 13.72
N ARG A 2 36.63 6.06 12.49
CA ARG A 2 36.05 5.31 11.35
C ARG A 2 36.75 3.98 11.00
N ARG A 3 38.06 3.83 11.27
CA ARG A 3 38.81 2.57 11.04
C ARG A 3 38.49 1.46 12.06
N LEU A 4 38.08 1.79 13.28
CA LEU A 4 37.80 0.78 14.32
C LEU A 4 36.49 0.02 14.11
N VAL A 5 35.58 0.56 13.28
CA VAL A 5 34.29 -0.08 12.97
C VAL A 5 34.47 -1.31 12.09
N HIS A 6 35.47 -1.32 11.20
CA HIS A 6 35.74 -2.51 10.36
C HIS A 6 36.29 -3.70 11.16
N ASP A 7 36.98 -3.45 12.28
CA ASP A 7 37.64 -4.48 13.07
C ASP A 7 36.80 -4.98 14.26
N LEU A 8 35.75 -4.26 14.66
CA LEU A 8 34.90 -4.57 15.82
C LEU A 8 33.59 -5.28 15.47
N LEU A 9 33.27 -5.43 14.19
CA LEU A 9 32.08 -6.14 13.74
C LEU A 9 32.47 -7.58 13.40
N PRO A 10 31.91 -8.59 14.08
CA PRO A 10 32.05 -9.97 13.63
C PRO A 10 31.51 -10.05 12.19
N PRO A 11 32.24 -10.63 11.23
CA PRO A 11 31.80 -10.71 9.83
C PRO A 11 30.49 -11.49 9.57
N GLU A 12 29.81 -12.01 10.59
CA GLU A 12 28.85 -13.11 10.44
C GLU A 12 27.50 -12.96 11.19
N VAL A 13 27.10 -11.77 11.69
CA VAL A 13 25.83 -11.65 12.47
C VAL A 13 24.63 -11.09 11.67
N CYS A 14 24.78 -10.76 10.38
CA CYS A 14 23.65 -10.49 9.51
C CYS A 14 23.52 -11.60 8.47
N SER A 15 22.71 -12.63 8.79
CA SER A 15 22.24 -13.56 7.76
C SER A 15 21.51 -12.76 6.70
N LEU A 16 22.02 -12.75 5.46
CA LEU A 16 21.39 -12.08 4.34
C LEU A 16 19.94 -12.55 4.22
N LEU A 17 19.01 -11.60 4.16
CA LEU A 17 17.60 -11.89 4.01
C LEU A 17 17.35 -12.40 2.58
N ASN A 18 16.58 -13.47 2.43
CA ASN A 18 16.26 -14.01 1.11
C ASN A 18 15.06 -13.25 0.49
N PRO A 19 15.24 -12.49 -0.61
CA PRO A 19 14.16 -11.72 -1.24
C PRO A 19 13.01 -12.60 -1.78
N ALA A 20 13.25 -13.90 -1.99
CA ALA A 20 12.24 -14.85 -2.46
C ALA A 20 11.56 -15.64 -1.32
N ALA A 21 11.87 -15.33 -0.05
CA ALA A 21 11.29 -16.02 1.10
C ALA A 21 9.86 -15.53 1.41
N ILE A 22 9.08 -16.41 2.02
CA ILE A 22 7.79 -16.07 2.64
C ILE A 22 8.06 -15.79 4.12
N TYR A 23 7.77 -14.58 4.56
CA TYR A 23 7.96 -14.15 5.95
C TYR A 23 6.67 -14.38 6.76
N ALA A 24 6.79 -15.07 7.88
CA ALA A 24 5.66 -15.39 8.75
C ALA A 24 5.68 -14.55 10.02
N ASN A 25 4.61 -13.77 10.25
CA ASN A 25 4.40 -13.05 11.52
C ASN A 25 3.78 -13.96 12.60
N ASN A 26 3.01 -14.96 12.18
CA ASN A 26 2.32 -15.91 13.05
C ASN A 26 2.48 -17.33 12.48
N GLU A 27 2.42 -18.32 13.36
CA GLU A 27 2.44 -19.73 12.94
C GLU A 27 1.20 -20.09 12.10
N ILE A 28 1.44 -20.78 10.98
CA ILE A 28 0.38 -21.30 10.11
C ILE A 28 0.80 -22.65 9.52
N SER A 29 -0.10 -23.61 9.58
CA SER A 29 0.03 -24.90 8.90
C SER A 29 -0.76 -24.86 7.60
N LEU A 30 -0.06 -24.85 6.45
CA LEU A 30 -0.71 -24.87 5.12
C LEU A 30 -1.46 -26.17 4.85
N ARG A 31 -1.19 -27.24 5.62
CA ARG A 31 -1.95 -28.48 5.58
C ARG A 31 -3.41 -28.27 5.98
N ASP A 32 -3.64 -27.43 6.99
CA ASP A 32 -4.97 -27.18 7.58
C ASP A 32 -5.78 -26.11 6.84
N VAL A 33 -5.14 -25.42 5.88
CA VAL A 33 -5.82 -24.47 4.99
C VAL A 33 -6.50 -25.25 3.88
N GLU A 34 -7.82 -25.18 3.80
CA GLU A 34 -8.65 -25.84 2.78
C GLU A 34 -9.03 -24.88 1.65
N VAL A 35 -9.14 -23.59 1.96
CA VAL A 35 -9.69 -22.56 1.08
C VAL A 35 -8.74 -21.38 0.96
N TYR A 36 -8.44 -20.97 -0.28
CA TYR A 36 -7.56 -19.87 -0.61
C TYR A 36 -8.34 -18.76 -1.31
N GLY A 37 -8.31 -17.58 -0.73
CA GLY A 37 -8.92 -16.37 -1.28
C GLY A 37 -7.88 -15.40 -1.78
N PHE A 38 -8.21 -14.66 -2.84
CA PHE A 38 -7.31 -13.67 -3.42
C PHE A 38 -8.06 -12.37 -3.72
N ASP A 39 -7.40 -11.23 -3.54
CA ASP A 39 -7.68 -10.04 -4.34
C ASP A 39 -7.08 -10.20 -5.76
N TYR A 40 -7.46 -9.31 -6.67
CA TYR A 40 -6.98 -9.29 -8.04
C TYR A 40 -5.81 -8.31 -8.23
N ASP A 41 -6.06 -7.01 -8.11
CA ASP A 41 -5.09 -5.94 -8.38
C ASP A 41 -3.94 -5.98 -7.36
N TYR A 42 -2.69 -5.90 -7.83
CA TYR A 42 -1.46 -6.06 -7.03
C TYR A 42 -1.33 -7.35 -6.20
N THR A 43 -2.29 -8.27 -6.29
CA THR A 43 -2.28 -9.57 -5.61
C THR A 43 -2.06 -10.71 -6.60
N LEU A 44 -3.02 -10.95 -7.51
CA LEU A 44 -2.85 -11.91 -8.62
C LEU A 44 -2.23 -11.23 -9.84
N ALA A 45 -2.70 -10.03 -10.17
CA ALA A 45 -2.19 -9.20 -11.25
C ALA A 45 -1.22 -8.16 -10.68
N GLN A 46 0.08 -8.46 -10.73
CA GLN A 46 1.11 -7.49 -10.35
C GLN A 46 1.38 -6.54 -11.52
N TYR A 47 1.40 -5.23 -11.25
CA TYR A 47 1.57 -4.24 -12.30
C TYR A 47 3.00 -3.70 -12.38
N SER A 48 3.43 -3.36 -13.60
CA SER A 48 4.69 -2.65 -13.88
C SER A 48 4.69 -1.22 -13.34
N ASP A 49 5.84 -0.77 -12.84
CA ASP A 49 6.07 0.59 -12.35
C ASP A 49 5.78 1.68 -13.41
N THR A 50 5.74 1.31 -14.69
CA THR A 50 5.34 2.24 -15.78
C THR A 50 3.90 2.73 -15.68
N LEU A 51 3.05 2.07 -14.88
CA LEU A 51 1.66 2.47 -14.66
C LEU A 51 1.55 3.75 -13.83
N HIS A 52 2.43 3.96 -12.83
CA HIS A 52 2.35 5.11 -11.93
C HIS A 52 2.58 6.46 -12.65
N PRO A 53 3.59 6.62 -13.53
CA PRO A 53 3.72 7.82 -14.35
C PRO A 53 2.50 8.11 -15.21
N GLU A 54 1.84 7.09 -15.77
CA GLU A 54 0.66 7.29 -16.61
C GLU A 54 -0.56 7.76 -15.81
N ILE A 55 -0.77 7.19 -14.62
CA ILE A 55 -1.80 7.66 -13.67
C ILE A 55 -1.52 9.11 -13.26
N PHE A 56 -0.27 9.42 -12.90
CA PHE A 56 0.14 10.76 -12.52
C PHE A 56 -0.13 11.77 -13.64
N ASN A 57 0.34 11.47 -14.86
CA ASN A 57 0.20 12.37 -16.00
C ASN A 57 -1.26 12.61 -16.37
N ALA A 58 -2.08 11.55 -16.41
CA ALA A 58 -3.50 11.71 -16.71
C ALA A 58 -4.25 12.51 -15.64
N ALA A 59 -3.97 12.26 -14.35
CA ALA A 59 -4.58 13.03 -13.26
C ALA A 59 -4.15 14.51 -13.29
N ARG A 60 -2.86 14.77 -13.54
CA ARG A 60 -2.33 16.13 -13.74
C ARG A 60 -3.03 16.85 -14.89
N ASP A 61 -3.22 16.16 -16.01
CA ASP A 61 -3.86 16.74 -17.19
C ASP A 61 -5.35 17.01 -16.92
N ILE A 62 -6.04 16.13 -16.18
CA ILE A 62 -7.41 16.36 -15.69
C ILE A 62 -7.48 17.61 -14.81
N LEU A 63 -6.54 17.82 -13.88
CA LEU A 63 -6.52 19.01 -13.02
C LEU A 63 -6.41 20.31 -13.84
N VAL A 64 -5.51 20.34 -14.81
CA VAL A 64 -5.29 21.52 -15.63
C VAL A 64 -6.48 21.75 -16.57
N GLU A 65 -6.96 20.72 -17.25
CA GLU A 65 -7.98 20.87 -18.29
C GLU A 65 -9.39 21.02 -17.73
N HIS A 66 -9.73 20.27 -16.69
CA HIS A 66 -11.10 20.22 -16.16
C HIS A 66 -11.27 21.11 -14.93
N TYR A 67 -10.32 21.04 -13.99
CA TYR A 67 -10.36 21.84 -12.76
C TYR A 67 -9.72 23.23 -12.94
N LYS A 68 -9.14 23.52 -14.10
CA LYS A 68 -8.56 24.82 -14.46
C LYS A 68 -7.42 25.26 -13.56
N TYR A 69 -6.65 24.29 -13.05
CA TYR A 69 -5.41 24.56 -12.34
C TYR A 69 -4.36 25.17 -13.29
N PRO A 70 -3.38 25.93 -12.77
CA PRO A 70 -2.36 26.58 -13.59
C PRO A 70 -1.62 25.63 -14.55
N GLU A 71 -1.47 26.03 -15.81
CA GLU A 71 -0.73 25.27 -16.85
C GLU A 71 0.73 24.98 -16.46
N GLY A 72 1.31 25.80 -15.57
CA GLY A 72 2.67 25.60 -15.06
C GLY A 72 2.88 24.25 -14.37
N ILE A 73 1.83 23.61 -13.87
CA ILE A 73 1.89 22.28 -13.24
C ILE A 73 2.32 21.20 -14.23
N ARG A 74 2.09 21.37 -15.53
CA ARG A 74 2.53 20.41 -16.57
C ARG A 74 4.05 20.25 -16.65
N LYS A 75 4.82 21.17 -16.05
CA LYS A 75 6.29 21.09 -15.98
C LYS A 75 6.79 20.05 -14.99
N TYR A 76 5.92 19.57 -14.10
CA TYR A 76 6.28 18.55 -13.12
C TYR A 76 6.11 17.16 -13.73
N ASP A 77 7.17 16.35 -13.59
CA ASP A 77 7.21 14.94 -13.98
C ASP A 77 7.07 14.04 -12.75
N TYR A 78 6.57 12.82 -12.96
CA TYR A 78 6.50 11.83 -11.89
C TYR A 78 7.89 11.35 -11.48
N ASN A 79 8.23 11.51 -10.20
CA ASN A 79 9.46 10.98 -9.60
C ASN A 79 9.14 9.73 -8.74
N PRO A 80 9.49 8.51 -9.18
CA PRO A 80 9.22 7.27 -8.44
C PRO A 80 10.01 7.15 -7.13
N SER A 81 10.99 8.01 -6.88
CA SER A 81 11.80 7.99 -5.65
C SER A 81 11.34 9.00 -4.60
N PHE A 82 10.31 9.79 -4.87
CA PHE A 82 9.86 10.86 -3.97
C PHE A 82 8.98 10.34 -2.82
N ALA A 83 8.01 9.48 -3.12
CA ALA A 83 7.05 8.98 -2.13
C ALA A 83 7.18 7.46 -1.96
N ILE A 84 6.93 6.98 -0.75
CA ILE A 84 6.83 5.56 -0.41
C ILE A 84 5.45 5.24 0.16
N ARG A 85 5.04 3.97 0.12
CA ARG A 85 3.74 3.53 0.64
C ARG A 85 3.68 3.71 2.16
N GLY A 86 2.53 4.15 2.66
CA GLY A 86 2.23 4.30 4.10
C GLY A 86 2.48 5.69 4.69
N LEU A 87 2.89 6.67 3.87
CA LEU A 87 3.01 8.06 4.31
C LEU A 87 1.65 8.67 4.67
N HIS A 88 1.71 9.73 5.46
CA HIS A 88 0.56 10.48 5.95
C HIS A 88 0.57 11.89 5.37
N TYR A 89 -0.61 12.40 5.01
CA TYR A 89 -0.78 13.75 4.53
C TYR A 89 -1.71 14.53 5.46
N ASP A 90 -1.19 15.56 6.11
CA ASP A 90 -1.99 16.53 6.86
C ASP A 90 -2.57 17.55 5.89
N ILE A 91 -3.87 17.43 5.65
CA ILE A 91 -4.61 18.26 4.70
C ILE A 91 -4.53 19.72 5.11
N GLN A 92 -4.71 20.03 6.39
CA GLN A 92 -4.76 21.42 6.87
C GLN A 92 -3.38 22.10 6.77
N LYS A 93 -2.30 21.35 6.98
CA LYS A 93 -0.93 21.88 6.94
C LYS A 93 -0.23 21.67 5.59
N SER A 94 -0.85 20.93 4.67
CA SER A 94 -0.27 20.49 3.40
C SER A 94 1.09 19.82 3.57
N LEU A 95 1.18 18.93 4.56
CA LEU A 95 2.42 18.21 4.89
C LEU A 95 2.30 16.73 4.56
N LEU A 96 3.23 16.21 3.76
CA LEU A 96 3.46 14.78 3.57
C LEU A 96 4.56 14.33 4.54
N MET A 97 4.31 13.32 5.36
CA MET A 97 5.24 12.90 6.41
C MET A 97 5.12 11.41 6.76
N LYS A 98 6.15 10.86 7.39
CA LYS A 98 6.09 9.52 7.99
C LYS A 98 5.69 9.65 9.45
N ILE A 99 4.70 8.86 9.86
CA ILE A 99 4.22 8.78 11.25
C ILE A 99 4.40 7.34 11.71
N ASP A 100 4.87 7.15 12.94
CA ASP A 100 5.03 5.81 13.52
C ASP A 100 3.75 5.25 14.15
N ALA A 101 3.84 4.02 14.68
CA ALA A 101 2.73 3.32 15.30
C ALA A 101 2.19 3.99 16.58
N PHE A 102 2.93 4.95 17.16
CA PHE A 102 2.56 5.72 18.35
C PHE A 102 2.11 7.15 18.00
N HIS A 103 1.89 7.42 16.72
CA HIS A 103 1.51 8.72 16.17
C HIS A 103 2.56 9.83 16.34
N TYR A 104 3.84 9.49 16.38
CA TYR A 104 4.92 10.48 16.31
C TYR A 104 5.36 10.69 14.86
N VAL A 105 5.41 11.95 14.45
CA VAL A 105 6.04 12.35 13.19
C VAL A 105 7.52 11.99 13.26
N GLN A 106 8.00 11.21 12.30
CA GLN A 106 9.42 10.92 12.18
C GLN A 106 10.13 12.15 11.62
N LEU A 107 11.02 12.73 12.43
CA LEU A 107 11.83 13.88 12.05
C LEU A 107 12.63 13.61 10.77
N GLY A 108 12.87 14.67 9.98
CA GLY A 108 13.51 14.61 8.67
C GLY A 108 12.64 14.07 7.54
N THR A 109 11.40 13.65 7.82
CA THR A 109 10.50 13.05 6.82
C THR A 109 9.34 13.94 6.39
N ALA A 110 9.20 15.13 6.96
CA ALA A 110 8.10 16.05 6.65
C ALA A 110 8.44 16.93 5.45
N TYR A 111 7.53 17.00 4.48
CA TYR A 111 7.65 17.78 3.26
C TYR A 111 6.42 18.63 3.05
N ARG A 112 6.62 19.89 2.65
CA ARG A 112 5.57 20.80 2.17
C ARG A 112 5.82 21.04 0.68
N GLY A 113 4.93 20.52 -0.16
CA GLY A 113 5.22 20.41 -1.59
C GLY A 113 6.35 19.41 -1.83
N LEU A 114 7.42 19.85 -2.53
CA LEU A 114 8.63 19.07 -2.75
C LEU A 114 9.80 19.49 -1.84
N GLN A 115 9.59 20.44 -0.94
CA GLN A 115 10.62 20.95 -0.05
C GLN A 115 10.54 20.28 1.33
N PRO A 116 11.68 19.87 1.92
CA PRO A 116 11.70 19.40 3.29
C PRO A 116 11.35 20.54 4.26
N VAL A 117 10.63 20.20 5.33
CA VAL A 117 10.30 21.13 6.40
C VAL A 117 11.26 20.91 7.57
N PRO A 118 11.90 21.96 8.11
CA PRO A 118 12.76 21.83 9.29
C PRO A 118 12.03 21.19 10.48
N ASP A 119 12.74 20.35 11.23
CA ASP A 119 12.17 19.62 12.38
C ASP A 119 11.59 20.57 13.44
N GLU A 120 12.23 21.71 13.67
CA GLU A 120 11.76 22.73 14.60
C GLU A 120 10.41 23.31 14.17
N GLU A 121 10.22 23.56 12.87
CA GLU A 121 8.95 24.05 12.32
C GLU A 121 7.87 22.97 12.44
N VAL A 122 8.19 21.70 12.17
CA VAL A 122 7.23 20.59 12.35
C VAL A 122 6.77 20.52 13.81
N ILE A 123 7.69 20.59 14.75
CA ILE A 123 7.38 20.56 16.19
C ILE A 123 6.48 21.73 16.58
N GLU A 124 6.77 22.94 16.07
CA GLU A 124 5.94 24.13 16.32
C GLU A 124 4.52 23.98 15.76
N LEU A 125 4.39 23.48 14.53
CA LEU A 125 3.11 23.24 13.86
C LEU A 125 2.20 22.25 14.61
N TYR A 126 2.79 21.37 15.43
CA TYR A 126 2.08 20.40 16.25
C TYR A 126 2.06 20.77 17.74
N GLY A 127 2.28 22.05 18.07
CA GLY A 127 2.09 22.57 19.42
C GLY A 127 3.24 22.26 20.38
N GLY A 128 4.47 22.20 19.87
CA GLY A 128 5.67 21.91 20.66
C GLY A 128 5.92 20.41 20.86
N THR A 129 5.22 19.54 20.12
CA THR A 129 5.39 18.09 20.18
C THR A 129 5.38 17.48 18.78
N GLN A 130 5.94 16.27 18.64
CA GLN A 130 5.87 15.48 17.41
C GLN A 130 4.65 14.54 17.40
N HIS A 131 3.93 14.45 18.52
CA HIS A 131 2.82 13.53 18.68
C HIS A 131 1.51 14.11 18.15
N ILE A 132 0.85 13.35 17.28
CA ILE A 132 -0.44 13.69 16.72
C ILE A 132 -1.55 12.93 17.47
N PRO A 133 -2.54 13.62 18.05
CA PRO A 133 -3.66 12.97 18.70
C PRO A 133 -4.49 12.09 17.75
N LEU A 134 -4.93 10.93 18.24
CA LEU A 134 -5.69 9.94 17.45
C LEU A 134 -6.95 10.52 16.78
N TYR A 135 -7.63 11.49 17.40
CA TYR A 135 -8.84 12.10 16.81
C TYR A 135 -8.56 12.96 15.55
N GLN A 136 -7.31 13.34 15.30
CA GLN A 136 -6.88 14.05 14.09
C GLN A 136 -6.49 13.09 12.96
N MET A 137 -6.23 11.83 13.29
CA MET A 137 -5.86 10.79 12.33
C MET A 137 -7.11 10.28 11.60
N SER A 138 -6.98 9.99 10.31
CA SER A 138 -7.98 9.19 9.62
C SER A 138 -8.05 7.80 10.27
N GLY A 139 -9.26 7.28 10.49
CA GLY A 139 -9.43 5.90 10.89
C GLY A 139 -8.90 4.93 9.83
N PHE A 140 -8.86 3.64 10.15
CA PHE A 140 -8.26 2.56 9.33
C PHE A 140 -8.66 2.53 7.84
N TYR A 141 -9.80 3.09 7.47
CA TYR A 141 -10.29 3.16 6.09
C TYR A 141 -10.12 4.55 5.45
N GLY A 142 -9.25 5.39 6.01
CA GLY A 142 -9.03 6.75 5.53
C GLY A 142 -10.19 7.71 5.76
N LYS A 143 -11.07 7.43 6.75
CA LYS A 143 -12.17 8.31 7.15
C LYS A 143 -11.78 9.12 8.39
N GLY A 144 -11.67 10.43 8.26
CA GLY A 144 -11.35 11.33 9.38
C GLY A 144 -11.00 12.74 8.90
N PRO A 145 -10.89 13.72 9.80
CA PRO A 145 -11.07 15.13 9.46
C PRO A 145 -9.82 15.85 8.93
N SER A 146 -8.60 15.34 9.16
CA SER A 146 -7.39 16.15 8.90
C SER A 146 -6.18 15.41 8.31
N ILE A 147 -5.89 14.18 8.73
CA ILE A 147 -4.67 13.48 8.29
C ILE A 147 -5.03 12.18 7.60
N LYS A 148 -4.66 12.04 6.33
CA LYS A 148 -4.90 10.86 5.50
C LYS A 148 -3.66 9.98 5.45
N GLN A 149 -3.79 8.69 5.75
CA GLN A 149 -2.75 7.70 5.45
C GLN A 149 -2.95 7.08 4.06
N PHE A 150 -1.86 6.97 3.29
CA PHE A 150 -1.83 6.41 1.94
C PHE A 150 -1.24 5.00 1.92
N MET A 151 -2.10 4.00 2.08
CA MET A 151 -1.72 2.59 2.23
C MET A 151 -1.82 1.76 0.96
N ASP A 152 -2.40 2.32 -0.09
CA ASP A 152 -2.56 1.67 -1.38
C ASP A 152 -1.37 2.05 -2.29
N ILE A 153 -0.86 1.10 -3.07
CA ILE A 153 0.18 1.36 -4.07
C ILE A 153 -0.33 2.35 -5.12
N PHE A 154 -1.63 2.34 -5.43
CA PHE A 154 -2.26 3.33 -6.32
C PHE A 154 -2.25 4.75 -5.75
N SER A 155 -1.90 4.95 -4.48
CA SER A 155 -1.76 6.28 -3.87
C SER A 155 -0.39 6.93 -4.11
N LEU A 156 0.61 6.22 -4.64
CA LEU A 156 1.93 6.80 -4.92
C LEU A 156 1.85 7.98 -5.92
N PRO A 157 1.14 7.87 -7.06
CA PRO A 157 0.90 9.00 -7.96
C PRO A 157 0.16 10.16 -7.29
N GLU A 158 -0.79 9.87 -6.40
CA GLU A 158 -1.59 10.88 -5.70
C GLU A 158 -0.71 11.72 -4.76
N MET A 159 0.12 11.07 -3.93
CA MET A 159 1.07 11.77 -3.06
C MET A 159 2.04 12.64 -3.85
N ALA A 160 2.60 12.10 -4.93
CA ALA A 160 3.50 12.86 -5.79
C ALA A 160 2.80 14.07 -6.42
N LEU A 161 1.57 13.88 -6.92
CA LEU A 161 0.81 14.96 -7.56
C LEU A 161 0.40 16.04 -6.56
N LEU A 162 -0.10 15.65 -5.38
CA LEU A 162 -0.37 16.59 -4.28
C LEU A 162 0.85 17.45 -3.98
N SER A 163 2.01 16.83 -3.80
CA SER A 163 3.26 17.54 -3.54
C SER A 163 3.69 18.45 -4.69
N CYS A 164 3.56 18.03 -5.95
CA CYS A 164 3.90 18.87 -7.11
C CYS A 164 2.97 20.09 -7.22
N VAL A 165 1.66 19.92 -6.99
CA VAL A 165 0.70 21.02 -7.05
C VAL A 165 0.94 22.00 -5.91
N VAL A 166 1.13 21.52 -4.68
CA VAL A 166 1.46 22.39 -3.54
C VAL A 166 2.78 23.14 -3.77
N ASP A 167 3.82 22.46 -4.26
CA ASP A 167 5.11 23.08 -4.59
C ASP A 167 4.96 24.21 -5.64
N HIS A 168 4.14 23.97 -6.68
CA HIS A 168 3.87 24.98 -7.70
C HIS A 168 3.22 26.23 -7.09
N PHE A 169 2.20 26.07 -6.26
CA PHE A 169 1.49 27.19 -5.66
C PHE A 169 2.39 27.99 -4.72
N LEU A 170 3.16 27.30 -3.86
CA LEU A 170 4.11 27.95 -2.96
C LEU A 170 5.22 28.69 -3.72
N GLY A 171 5.80 28.06 -4.75
CA GLY A 171 6.86 28.65 -5.56
C GLY A 171 6.43 29.88 -6.38
N HIS A 172 5.13 30.05 -6.62
CA HIS A 172 4.57 31.19 -7.36
C HIS A 172 3.79 32.17 -6.47
N GLY A 173 3.78 31.96 -5.14
CA GLY A 173 3.05 32.81 -4.21
C GLY A 173 1.54 32.79 -4.42
N LEU A 174 0.99 31.67 -4.90
CA LEU A 174 -0.44 31.48 -5.12
C LEU A 174 -1.10 31.02 -3.83
N GLU A 175 -2.15 31.71 -3.42
CA GLU A 175 -3.00 31.26 -2.31
C GLU A 175 -3.92 30.12 -2.77
N PHE A 176 -4.17 29.18 -1.86
CA PHE A 176 -5.10 28.07 -2.09
C PHE A 176 -5.75 27.62 -0.79
N ASP A 177 -6.97 27.09 -0.91
CA ASP A 177 -7.59 26.36 0.18
C ASP A 177 -7.12 24.90 0.14
N GLN A 178 -6.55 24.43 1.26
CA GLN A 178 -5.90 23.14 1.32
C GLN A 178 -6.90 21.98 1.18
N ALA A 179 -8.12 22.15 1.68
CA ALA A 179 -9.14 21.11 1.60
C ALA A 179 -9.67 20.95 0.16
N HIS A 180 -9.88 22.06 -0.56
CA HIS A 180 -10.26 22.02 -1.97
C HIS A 180 -9.13 21.45 -2.84
N LEU A 181 -7.88 21.89 -2.63
CA LEU A 181 -6.73 21.35 -3.37
C LEU A 181 -6.61 19.83 -3.19
N TYR A 182 -6.61 19.37 -1.93
CA TYR A 182 -6.55 17.95 -1.64
C TYR A 182 -7.70 17.19 -2.32
N LYS A 183 -8.92 17.72 -2.22
CA LYS A 183 -10.12 17.13 -2.81
C LYS A 183 -10.03 17.03 -4.33
N ASP A 184 -9.61 18.09 -5.01
CA ASP A 184 -9.53 18.11 -6.47
C ASP A 184 -8.47 17.13 -6.97
N VAL A 185 -7.31 17.06 -6.33
CA VAL A 185 -6.26 16.09 -6.67
C VAL A 185 -6.74 14.65 -6.43
N THR A 186 -7.38 14.39 -5.29
CA THR A 186 -8.00 13.08 -4.98
C THR A 186 -9.04 12.71 -6.04
N ASP A 187 -9.91 13.65 -6.39
CA ASP A 187 -10.99 13.44 -7.36
C ASP A 187 -10.43 13.23 -8.79
N ALA A 188 -9.34 13.90 -9.16
CA ALA A 188 -8.66 13.70 -10.44
C ALA A 188 -8.01 12.31 -10.54
N ILE A 189 -7.35 11.83 -9.48
CA ILE A 189 -6.82 10.46 -9.40
C ILE A 189 -7.95 9.43 -9.46
N ARG A 190 -9.05 9.68 -8.75
CA ARG A 190 -10.24 8.84 -8.80
C ARG A 190 -10.82 8.78 -10.21
N ASP A 191 -10.86 9.90 -10.93
CA ASP A 191 -11.39 9.97 -12.29
C ASP A 191 -10.61 9.09 -13.28
N VAL A 192 -9.29 8.94 -13.11
CA VAL A 192 -8.49 7.99 -13.91
C VAL A 192 -9.01 6.55 -13.75
N HIS A 193 -9.36 6.16 -12.54
CA HIS A 193 -9.89 4.83 -12.22
C HIS A 193 -11.36 4.68 -12.65
N VAL A 194 -12.21 5.68 -12.36
CA VAL A 194 -13.65 5.64 -12.62
C VAL A 194 -13.96 5.70 -14.12
N LYS A 195 -13.23 6.52 -14.89
CA LYS A 195 -13.33 6.56 -16.36
C LYS A 195 -12.68 5.34 -17.02
N GLY A 196 -12.04 4.48 -16.23
CA GLY A 196 -11.41 3.24 -16.67
C GLY A 196 -10.20 3.45 -17.57
N LEU A 197 -9.54 4.61 -17.49
CA LEU A 197 -8.33 4.90 -18.29
C LEU A 197 -7.23 3.89 -17.98
N MET A 198 -7.00 3.63 -16.70
CA MET A 198 -6.06 2.60 -16.22
C MET A 198 -6.35 1.24 -16.86
N TYR A 199 -7.61 0.78 -16.79
CA TYR A 199 -8.02 -0.49 -17.37
C TYR A 199 -7.84 -0.53 -18.89
N GLN A 200 -8.03 0.61 -19.57
CA GLN A 200 -7.82 0.71 -21.02
C GLN A 200 -6.35 0.62 -21.39
N TRP A 201 -5.45 1.28 -20.66
CA TRP A 201 -4.00 1.21 -20.93
C TRP A 201 -3.49 -0.21 -20.73
N ILE A 202 -3.80 -0.82 -19.58
CA ILE A 202 -3.42 -2.21 -19.28
C ILE A 202 -3.98 -3.17 -20.32
N ALA A 203 -5.25 -3.02 -20.71
CA ALA A 203 -5.88 -3.91 -21.69
C ALA A 203 -5.36 -3.74 -23.13
N ARG A 204 -4.69 -2.63 -23.45
CA ARG A 204 -4.06 -2.42 -24.77
C ARG A 204 -2.73 -3.13 -24.89
N ASP A 205 -2.00 -3.30 -23.78
CA ASP A 205 -0.67 -3.90 -23.75
C ASP A 205 -0.44 -4.68 -22.45
N MET A 206 -1.08 -5.85 -22.32
CA MET A 206 -1.00 -6.62 -21.07
C MET A 206 0.39 -7.16 -20.78
N GLU A 207 1.19 -7.43 -21.81
CA GLU A 207 2.56 -7.93 -21.65
C GLU A 207 3.48 -6.86 -21.01
N LYS A 208 3.28 -5.58 -21.36
CA LYS A 208 3.99 -4.47 -20.73
C LYS A 208 3.59 -4.27 -19.26
N TYR A 209 2.30 -4.34 -18.95
CA TYR A 209 1.81 -3.93 -17.63
C TYR A 209 1.64 -5.07 -16.63
N ILE A 210 1.27 -6.28 -17.04
CA ILE A 210 1.05 -7.40 -16.12
C ILE A 210 2.33 -8.21 -15.98
N LEU A 211 2.84 -8.24 -14.76
CA LEU A 211 4.03 -9.00 -14.38
C LEU A 211 3.63 -10.35 -13.79
N ARG A 212 4.52 -11.33 -13.93
CA ARG A 212 4.46 -12.64 -13.25
C ARG A 212 3.22 -13.50 -13.56
N GLY A 213 2.72 -13.43 -14.79
CA GLY A 213 1.56 -14.23 -15.21
C GLY A 213 1.78 -15.75 -15.06
N ASP A 214 2.96 -16.23 -15.47
CA ASP A 214 3.32 -17.65 -15.41
C ASP A 214 3.39 -18.18 -13.96
N GLU A 215 3.96 -17.39 -13.05
CA GLU A 215 4.03 -17.73 -11.62
C GLU A 215 2.64 -17.75 -10.99
N THR A 216 1.78 -16.78 -11.32
CA THR A 216 0.37 -16.75 -10.91
C THR A 216 -0.35 -18.02 -11.36
N PHE A 217 -0.19 -18.42 -12.63
CA PHE A 217 -0.76 -19.66 -13.15
C PHE A 217 -0.25 -20.90 -12.40
N ALA A 218 1.06 -20.97 -12.14
CA ALA A 218 1.69 -22.09 -11.46
C ALA A 218 1.16 -22.27 -10.02
N VAL A 219 0.98 -21.17 -9.28
CA VAL A 219 0.45 -21.20 -7.91
C VAL A 219 -1.00 -21.66 -7.91
N LEU A 220 -1.87 -21.04 -8.71
CA LEU A 220 -3.30 -21.37 -8.76
C LEU A 220 -3.52 -22.84 -9.17
N SER A 221 -2.81 -23.28 -10.21
CA SER A 221 -2.89 -24.67 -10.70
C SER A 221 -2.42 -25.67 -9.66
N ARG A 222 -1.32 -25.36 -8.93
CA ARG A 222 -0.82 -26.22 -7.86
C ARG A 222 -1.81 -26.35 -6.71
N LEU A 223 -2.46 -25.26 -6.29
CA LEU A 223 -3.46 -25.29 -5.24
C LEU A 223 -4.65 -26.18 -5.64
N VAL A 224 -5.17 -26.01 -6.86
CA VAL A 224 -6.27 -26.84 -7.38
C VAL A 224 -5.86 -28.31 -7.49
N ALA A 225 -4.66 -28.60 -7.99
CA ALA A 225 -4.14 -29.97 -8.09
C ALA A 225 -4.04 -30.67 -6.72
N HIS A 226 -3.84 -29.91 -5.65
CA HIS A 226 -3.85 -30.40 -4.26
C HIS A 226 -5.22 -30.33 -3.59
N GLY A 227 -6.30 -30.20 -4.37
CA GLY A 227 -7.68 -30.25 -3.88
C GLY A 227 -8.10 -29.05 -3.04
N LYS A 228 -7.41 -27.92 -3.14
CA LYS A 228 -7.79 -26.68 -2.44
C LYS A 228 -8.88 -25.95 -3.20
N GLN A 229 -9.79 -25.32 -2.46
CA GLN A 229 -10.85 -24.48 -3.04
C GLN A 229 -10.37 -23.05 -3.18
N LEU A 230 -10.71 -22.38 -4.28
CA LEU A 230 -10.23 -21.03 -4.58
C LEU A 230 -11.39 -20.03 -4.70
N PHE A 231 -11.18 -18.81 -4.23
CA PHE A 231 -12.07 -17.70 -4.53
C PHE A 231 -11.36 -16.38 -4.81
N LEU A 232 -12.02 -15.52 -5.59
CA LEU A 232 -11.54 -14.19 -5.96
C LEU A 232 -12.54 -13.13 -5.48
N ILE A 233 -12.06 -12.09 -4.78
CA ILE A 233 -12.87 -10.93 -4.39
C ILE A 233 -12.13 -9.66 -4.78
N THR A 234 -12.66 -8.94 -5.77
CA THR A 234 -12.03 -7.73 -6.30
C THR A 234 -13.02 -6.57 -6.46
N ASN A 235 -12.51 -5.34 -6.35
CA ASN A 235 -13.24 -4.13 -6.70
C ASN A 235 -13.28 -3.87 -8.22
N SER A 236 -12.40 -4.53 -8.99
CA SER A 236 -12.31 -4.38 -10.43
C SER A 236 -13.56 -4.92 -11.16
N PRO A 237 -13.90 -4.34 -12.33
CA PRO A 237 -15.00 -4.82 -13.15
C PRO A 237 -14.65 -6.14 -13.84
N PHE A 238 -15.66 -6.99 -14.07
CA PHE A 238 -15.48 -8.29 -14.71
C PHE A 238 -14.77 -8.23 -16.06
N SER A 239 -15.10 -7.25 -16.91
CA SER A 239 -14.51 -7.12 -18.24
C SER A 239 -12.99 -6.92 -18.20
N PHE A 240 -12.47 -6.33 -17.12
CA PHE A 240 -11.03 -6.14 -16.91
C PHE A 240 -10.40 -7.41 -16.33
N VAL A 241 -11.02 -7.98 -15.29
CA VAL A 241 -10.56 -9.22 -14.65
C VAL A 241 -10.49 -10.37 -15.65
N ASP A 242 -11.53 -10.56 -16.46
CA ASP A 242 -11.58 -11.64 -17.46
C ASP A 242 -10.46 -11.52 -18.49
N LYS A 243 -10.13 -10.30 -18.90
CA LYS A 243 -9.05 -10.02 -19.84
C LYS A 243 -7.67 -10.36 -19.26
N GLY A 244 -7.35 -9.85 -18.08
CA GLY A 244 -6.06 -10.11 -17.46
C GLY A 244 -5.91 -11.56 -16.99
N MET A 245 -6.97 -12.19 -16.46
CA MET A 245 -6.93 -13.61 -16.12
C MET A 245 -6.77 -14.50 -17.35
N ARG A 246 -7.40 -14.18 -18.49
CA ARG A 246 -7.15 -14.90 -19.75
C ARG A 246 -5.70 -14.79 -20.21
N HIS A 247 -5.08 -13.63 -20.00
CA HIS A 247 -3.68 -13.40 -20.34
C HIS A 247 -2.73 -14.18 -19.41
N MET A 248 -2.94 -14.13 -18.09
CA MET A 248 -2.06 -14.78 -17.10
C MET A 248 -2.27 -16.29 -17.00
N VAL A 249 -3.52 -16.77 -17.08
CA VAL A 249 -3.92 -18.13 -16.70
C VAL A 249 -4.49 -18.92 -17.88
N GLY A 250 -5.08 -18.22 -18.86
CA GLY A 250 -5.70 -18.83 -20.05
C GLY A 250 -7.24 -18.75 -20.07
N PRO A 251 -7.87 -19.23 -21.16
CA PRO A 251 -9.30 -19.05 -21.42
C PRO A 251 -10.22 -19.65 -20.35
N ASP A 252 -9.81 -20.75 -19.73
CA ASP A 252 -10.59 -21.51 -18.76
C ASP A 252 -10.30 -21.14 -17.30
N TRP A 253 -9.65 -19.99 -17.05
CA TRP A 253 -9.26 -19.55 -15.70
C TRP A 253 -10.40 -19.63 -14.67
N ARG A 254 -11.64 -19.40 -15.09
CA ARG A 254 -12.84 -19.43 -14.23
C ARG A 254 -13.05 -20.80 -13.59
N GLN A 255 -12.57 -21.88 -14.22
CA GLN A 255 -12.68 -23.24 -13.69
C GLN A 255 -11.74 -23.50 -12.51
N LEU A 256 -10.73 -22.65 -12.31
CA LEU A 256 -9.85 -22.72 -11.13
C LEU A 256 -10.56 -22.22 -9.87
N PHE A 257 -11.56 -21.34 -10.01
CA PHE A 257 -12.22 -20.67 -8.88
C PHE A 257 -13.61 -21.24 -8.61
N ASP A 258 -13.84 -21.61 -7.35
CA ASP A 258 -15.15 -22.02 -6.83
C ASP A 258 -16.10 -20.83 -6.72
N VAL A 259 -15.57 -19.64 -6.40
CA VAL A 259 -16.35 -18.39 -6.33
C VAL A 259 -15.54 -17.21 -6.90
N VAL A 260 -16.14 -16.42 -7.79
CA VAL A 260 -15.56 -15.16 -8.27
C VAL A 260 -16.52 -14.01 -8.00
N ILE A 261 -16.05 -12.99 -7.27
CA ILE A 261 -16.81 -11.79 -6.90
C ILE A 261 -16.07 -10.56 -7.43
N VAL A 262 -16.74 -9.81 -8.29
CA VAL A 262 -16.23 -8.57 -8.91
C VAL A 262 -17.01 -7.36 -8.39
N GLN A 263 -16.40 -6.17 -8.46
CA GLN A 263 -16.98 -4.93 -7.93
C GLN A 263 -17.57 -5.14 -6.52
N ALA A 264 -16.79 -5.79 -5.65
CA ALA A 264 -17.18 -6.18 -4.31
C ALA A 264 -17.50 -4.97 -3.42
N ASP A 265 -16.89 -3.80 -3.69
CA ASP A 265 -16.97 -2.59 -2.88
C ASP A 265 -16.31 -2.77 -1.50
N LYS A 266 -15.11 -3.37 -1.47
CA LYS A 266 -14.25 -3.43 -0.29
C LYS A 266 -13.89 -2.00 0.15
N PRO A 267 -13.87 -1.68 1.46
CA PRO A 267 -14.03 -2.58 2.61
C PRO A 267 -15.49 -2.84 3.03
N SER A 268 -16.48 -2.20 2.38
CA SER A 268 -17.91 -2.39 2.70
C SER A 268 -18.33 -3.85 2.56
N PHE A 269 -17.77 -4.59 1.60
CA PHE A 269 -18.01 -6.03 1.44
C PHE A 269 -17.79 -6.82 2.75
N PHE A 270 -16.72 -6.50 3.50
CA PHE A 270 -16.35 -7.21 4.73
C PHE A 270 -17.07 -6.68 5.97
N THR A 271 -17.44 -5.40 5.97
CA THR A 271 -17.95 -4.70 7.16
C THR A 271 -19.47 -4.52 7.18
N ASP A 272 -20.13 -4.63 6.03
CA ASP A 272 -21.54 -4.31 5.82
C ASP A 272 -22.35 -5.53 5.37
N ARG A 273 -23.68 -5.48 5.55
CA ARG A 273 -24.65 -6.50 5.13
C ARG A 273 -25.63 -6.00 4.06
N ARG A 274 -25.56 -4.72 3.69
CA ARG A 274 -26.59 -4.05 2.86
C ARG A 274 -26.65 -4.55 1.40
N LYS A 275 -25.54 -4.98 0.82
CA LYS A 275 -25.47 -5.32 -0.62
C LYS A 275 -25.63 -6.83 -0.84
N PRO A 276 -26.70 -7.30 -1.52
CA PRO A 276 -26.82 -8.70 -1.90
C PRO A 276 -25.97 -9.02 -3.14
N PHE A 277 -25.67 -10.30 -3.34
CA PHE A 277 -25.02 -10.77 -4.57
C PHE A 277 -25.93 -10.62 -5.79
N ARG A 278 -25.32 -10.35 -6.94
CA ARG A 278 -25.97 -10.46 -8.26
C ARG A 278 -25.13 -11.35 -9.16
N LYS A 279 -25.76 -12.25 -9.93
CA LYS A 279 -25.05 -13.12 -10.89
C LYS A 279 -24.85 -12.38 -12.21
N LEU A 280 -23.67 -12.54 -12.81
CA LEU A 280 -23.39 -12.07 -14.17
C LEU A 280 -23.58 -13.22 -15.17
N ASP A 281 -24.12 -12.90 -16.34
CA ASP A 281 -24.10 -13.80 -17.50
C ASP A 281 -22.69 -13.84 -18.14
N GLU A 282 -22.52 -14.66 -19.19
CA GLU A 282 -21.23 -14.78 -19.89
C GLU A 282 -20.81 -13.50 -20.62
N LYS A 283 -21.76 -12.61 -20.92
CA LYS A 283 -21.56 -11.31 -21.57
C LYS A 283 -21.35 -10.19 -20.55
N GLY A 284 -21.43 -10.47 -19.25
CA GLY A 284 -21.29 -9.49 -18.16
C GLY A 284 -22.59 -8.76 -17.79
N SER A 285 -23.75 -9.18 -18.29
CA SER A 285 -25.07 -8.60 -17.93
C SER A 285 -25.57 -9.17 -16.60
N LEU A 286 -26.33 -8.36 -15.86
CA LEU A 286 -26.87 -8.76 -14.56
C LEU A 286 -28.11 -9.65 -14.72
N HIS A 287 -28.11 -10.77 -14.01
CA HIS A 287 -29.32 -11.54 -13.73
C HIS A 287 -30.10 -10.92 -12.56
N TRP A 288 -31.43 -11.02 -12.64
CA TRP A 288 -32.35 -10.49 -11.63
C TRP A 288 -32.58 -11.45 -10.45
N ASP A 289 -32.28 -12.74 -10.63
CA ASP A 289 -32.58 -13.79 -9.67
C ASP A 289 -31.86 -13.61 -8.33
N ARG A 290 -32.54 -13.97 -7.25
CA ARG A 290 -31.95 -14.00 -5.91
C ARG A 290 -30.91 -15.13 -5.84
N ILE A 291 -29.73 -14.81 -5.32
CA ILE A 291 -28.66 -15.79 -5.14
C ILE A 291 -28.89 -16.61 -3.87
N THR A 292 -29.17 -17.91 -4.06
CA THR A 292 -29.34 -18.90 -2.99
C THR A 292 -28.17 -19.86 -2.86
N ARG A 293 -27.30 -19.92 -3.89
CA ARG A 293 -26.07 -20.71 -3.91
C ARG A 293 -25.01 -20.03 -4.78
N LEU A 294 -23.74 -20.25 -4.45
CA LEU A 294 -22.60 -19.84 -5.27
C LEU A 294 -22.11 -21.05 -6.07
N GLU A 295 -21.99 -20.89 -7.39
CA GLU A 295 -21.71 -21.97 -8.33
C GLU A 295 -20.33 -21.76 -8.97
N LYS A 296 -19.54 -22.85 -9.03
CA LYS A 296 -18.22 -22.85 -9.66
C LYS A 296 -18.28 -22.36 -11.10
N GLY A 297 -17.29 -21.55 -11.48
CA GLY A 297 -17.19 -20.93 -12.80
C GLY A 297 -18.22 -19.83 -13.10
N LYS A 298 -19.12 -19.51 -12.16
CA LYS A 298 -20.03 -18.36 -12.28
C LYS A 298 -19.44 -17.13 -11.61
N ILE A 299 -19.80 -15.96 -12.15
CA ILE A 299 -19.30 -14.68 -11.70
C ILE A 299 -20.42 -13.95 -10.95
N TYR A 300 -20.08 -13.38 -9.81
CA TYR A 300 -20.97 -12.62 -8.97
C TYR A 300 -20.46 -11.19 -8.85
N ARG A 301 -21.38 -10.25 -8.72
CA ARG A 301 -21.12 -8.83 -8.49
C ARG A 301 -21.67 -8.43 -7.12
N GLN A 302 -20.95 -7.53 -6.44
CA GLN A 302 -21.30 -7.05 -5.09
C GLN A 302 -21.40 -8.22 -4.09
N GLY A 303 -22.39 -8.18 -3.19
CA GLY A 303 -22.51 -9.09 -2.07
C GLY A 303 -21.92 -8.55 -0.78
N ASN A 304 -21.83 -9.45 0.19
CA ASN A 304 -21.28 -9.17 1.50
C ASN A 304 -20.71 -10.46 2.10
N LEU A 305 -19.75 -10.30 3.02
CA LEU A 305 -19.07 -11.41 3.66
C LEU A 305 -20.03 -12.29 4.48
N PHE A 306 -21.08 -11.75 5.07
CA PHE A 306 -22.02 -12.53 5.88
C PHE A 306 -22.79 -13.55 5.03
N ASP A 307 -23.31 -13.11 3.87
CA ASP A 307 -23.92 -14.02 2.91
C ASP A 307 -22.88 -14.96 2.28
N PHE A 308 -21.66 -14.49 2.01
CA PHE A 308 -20.58 -15.34 1.51
C PHE A 308 -20.31 -16.52 2.45
N LEU A 309 -20.10 -16.24 3.75
CA LEU A 309 -19.86 -17.26 4.78
C LEU A 309 -21.06 -18.20 4.99
N ARG A 310 -22.29 -17.70 4.78
CA ARG A 310 -23.52 -18.49 4.86
C ARG A 310 -23.68 -19.42 3.67
N LEU A 311 -23.31 -18.96 2.47
CA LEU A 311 -23.49 -19.69 1.22
C LEU A 311 -22.35 -20.68 0.94
N THR A 312 -21.14 -20.41 1.44
CA THR A 312 -19.95 -21.27 1.24
C THR A 312 -19.64 -22.17 2.43
N GLU A 313 -20.10 -21.79 3.63
CA GLU A 313 -19.73 -22.43 4.91
C GLU A 313 -18.22 -22.41 5.22
N TRP A 314 -17.43 -21.67 4.45
CA TRP A 314 -15.99 -21.48 4.67
C TRP A 314 -15.76 -20.58 5.88
N ARG A 315 -15.23 -21.12 6.98
CA ARG A 315 -15.12 -20.40 8.26
C ARG A 315 -13.79 -20.65 8.97
N GLY A 316 -13.38 -19.63 9.72
CA GLY A 316 -12.28 -19.71 10.68
C GLY A 316 -10.91 -19.93 10.01
N PRO A 317 -10.01 -20.66 10.69
CA PRO A 317 -8.59 -20.73 10.30
C PRO A 317 -8.32 -21.56 9.05
N ARG A 318 -9.34 -22.23 8.49
CA ARG A 318 -9.24 -23.02 7.25
C ARG A 318 -9.20 -22.18 5.99
N VAL A 319 -9.49 -20.88 6.12
CA VAL A 319 -9.47 -19.90 5.04
C VAL A 319 -8.21 -19.04 5.15
N LEU A 320 -7.45 -18.96 4.06
CA LEU A 320 -6.31 -18.06 3.91
C LEU A 320 -6.60 -17.07 2.78
N TYR A 321 -6.68 -15.78 3.12
CA TYR A 321 -6.95 -14.71 2.15
C TYR A 321 -5.70 -13.86 1.88
N PHE A 322 -5.38 -13.68 0.60
CA PHE A 322 -4.28 -12.85 0.13
C PHE A 322 -4.78 -11.52 -0.42
N GLY A 323 -4.09 -10.43 -0.06
CA GLY A 323 -4.37 -9.08 -0.52
C GLY A 323 -3.14 -8.20 -0.35
N ASP A 324 -3.06 -7.11 -1.12
CA ASP A 324 -1.97 -6.13 -1.04
C ASP A 324 -2.33 -4.96 -0.10
N HIS A 325 -3.63 -4.68 0.08
CA HIS A 325 -4.09 -3.58 0.93
C HIS A 325 -4.31 -4.03 2.39
N LEU A 326 -3.31 -3.78 3.26
CA LEU A 326 -3.30 -4.22 4.67
C LEU A 326 -4.61 -3.99 5.46
N TYR A 327 -5.22 -2.80 5.35
CA TYR A 327 -6.45 -2.50 6.10
C TYR A 327 -7.73 -2.97 5.42
N SER A 328 -7.97 -2.53 4.18
CA SER A 328 -9.21 -2.81 3.44
C SER A 328 -9.42 -4.30 3.14
N ASP A 329 -8.33 -5.06 3.02
CA ASP A 329 -8.38 -6.50 2.73
C ASP A 329 -8.17 -7.38 3.95
N LEU A 330 -7.15 -7.11 4.79
CA LEU A 330 -6.67 -8.12 5.73
C LEU A 330 -7.12 -7.88 7.17
N ALA A 331 -7.17 -6.62 7.62
CA ALA A 331 -7.39 -6.29 9.02
C ALA A 331 -8.74 -6.81 9.56
N ASP A 332 -9.84 -6.54 8.85
CA ASP A 332 -11.17 -6.98 9.30
C ASP A 332 -11.37 -8.49 9.23
N LEU A 333 -10.80 -9.15 8.22
CA LEU A 333 -10.92 -10.60 8.05
C LEU A 333 -10.28 -11.35 9.23
N MET A 334 -9.13 -10.87 9.68
CA MET A 334 -8.47 -11.42 10.88
C MET A 334 -9.24 -11.05 12.15
N LEU A 335 -9.55 -9.77 12.36
CA LEU A 335 -10.12 -9.27 13.62
C LEU A 335 -11.56 -9.73 13.87
N ARG A 336 -12.38 -9.85 12.82
CA ARG A 336 -13.82 -10.10 12.95
C ARG A 336 -14.23 -11.51 12.56
N HIS A 337 -13.46 -12.19 11.71
CA HIS A 337 -13.88 -13.45 11.09
C HIS A 337 -12.90 -14.61 11.30
N GLY A 338 -11.74 -14.35 11.91
CA GLY A 338 -10.75 -15.37 12.27
C GLY A 338 -10.13 -16.07 11.06
N TRP A 339 -10.18 -15.45 9.87
CA TRP A 339 -9.47 -15.94 8.70
C TRP A 339 -7.96 -15.74 8.89
N ARG A 340 -7.16 -16.62 8.28
CA ARG A 340 -5.73 -16.37 8.10
C ARG A 340 -5.54 -15.39 6.94
N THR A 341 -4.51 -14.57 7.03
CA THR A 341 -4.23 -13.53 6.02
C THR A 341 -2.79 -13.61 5.56
N GLY A 342 -2.56 -13.36 4.28
CA GLY A 342 -1.24 -13.20 3.67
C GLY A 342 -1.17 -11.84 2.99
N ALA A 343 -0.21 -11.01 3.38
CA ALA A 343 0.01 -9.72 2.73
C ALA A 343 0.94 -9.88 1.51
N ILE A 344 0.53 -9.33 0.37
CA ILE A 344 1.40 -9.17 -0.79
C ILE A 344 2.01 -7.77 -0.75
N ILE A 345 3.34 -7.69 -0.64
CA ILE A 345 4.09 -6.44 -0.51
C ILE A 345 5.14 -6.42 -1.63
N PRO A 346 4.81 -5.92 -2.83
CA PRO A 346 5.71 -5.89 -3.98
C PRO A 346 7.05 -5.18 -3.69
N GLU A 347 7.01 -4.14 -2.85
CA GLU A 347 8.19 -3.33 -2.53
C GLU A 347 9.21 -4.09 -1.67
N LEU A 348 8.78 -5.14 -0.96
CA LEU A 348 9.59 -5.86 0.00
C LEU A 348 10.83 -6.49 -0.64
N GLU A 349 10.73 -6.94 -1.89
CA GLU A 349 11.87 -7.50 -2.62
C GLU A 349 12.99 -6.46 -2.80
N ARG A 350 12.63 -5.23 -3.16
CA ARG A 350 13.58 -4.12 -3.29
C ARG A 350 14.14 -3.72 -1.94
N GLU A 351 13.30 -3.60 -0.92
CA GLU A 351 13.72 -3.27 0.46
C GLU A 351 14.72 -4.30 1.01
N ILE A 352 14.46 -5.60 0.83
CA ILE A 352 15.38 -6.67 1.23
C ILE A 352 16.72 -6.55 0.53
N ARG A 353 16.73 -6.25 -0.78
CA ARG A 353 17.97 -6.04 -1.53
C ARG A 353 18.77 -4.86 -0.98
N ILE A 354 18.10 -3.76 -0.60
CA ILE A 354 18.72 -2.59 0.01
C ILE A 354 19.29 -2.96 1.40
N ILE A 355 18.51 -3.65 2.23
CA ILE A 355 18.92 -4.08 3.57
C ILE A 355 20.18 -4.96 3.51
N ASN A 356 20.28 -5.81 2.50
CA ASN A 356 21.43 -6.70 2.28
C ASN A 356 22.68 -5.99 1.72
N THR A 357 22.63 -4.68 1.42
CA THR A 357 23.82 -3.94 0.99
C THR A 357 24.78 -3.74 2.16
N GLU A 358 26.09 -3.83 1.90
CA GLU A 358 27.13 -3.58 2.89
C GLU A 358 26.97 -2.20 3.54
N GLN A 359 26.64 -1.18 2.74
CA GLN A 359 26.38 0.17 3.23
C GLN A 359 25.24 0.21 4.25
N TYR A 360 24.10 -0.40 3.94
CA TYR A 360 22.96 -0.41 4.87
C TYR A 360 23.28 -1.19 6.14
N MET A 361 23.88 -2.38 6.01
CA MET A 361 24.27 -3.20 7.16
C MET A 361 25.23 -2.45 8.08
N HIS A 362 26.28 -1.84 7.53
CA HIS A 362 27.22 -1.02 8.31
C HIS A 362 26.55 0.15 9.01
N SER A 363 25.69 0.90 8.29
CA SER A 363 24.94 2.01 8.88
C SER A 363 24.01 1.55 10.00
N LEU A 364 23.31 0.43 9.82
CA LEU A 364 22.41 -0.14 10.84
C LEU A 364 23.18 -0.62 12.07
N THR A 365 24.27 -1.35 11.88
CA THR A 365 25.08 -1.83 13.01
C THR A 365 25.71 -0.67 13.76
N TRP A 366 26.16 0.37 13.05
CA TRP A 366 26.70 1.57 13.68
C TRP A 366 25.62 2.39 14.41
N GLN A 367 24.41 2.51 13.85
CA GLN A 367 23.24 3.09 14.54
C GLN A 367 22.93 2.37 15.85
N GLN A 368 22.97 1.03 15.86
CA GLN A 368 22.75 0.22 17.07
C GLN A 368 23.87 0.43 18.09
N ALA A 369 25.12 0.44 17.65
CA ALA A 369 26.27 0.69 18.52
C ALA A 369 26.20 2.09 19.15
N LEU A 370 25.94 3.14 18.36
CA LEU A 370 25.73 4.51 18.83
C LEU A 370 24.58 4.58 19.84
N THR A 371 23.48 3.87 19.61
CA THR A 371 22.34 3.85 20.54
C THR A 371 22.75 3.25 21.88
N GLY A 372 23.43 2.10 21.89
CA GLY A 372 23.93 1.49 23.13
C GLY A 372 25.00 2.32 23.85
N LEU A 373 25.86 3.03 23.10
CA LEU A 373 26.83 3.97 23.66
C LEU A 373 26.15 5.17 24.31
N LEU A 374 25.16 5.77 23.64
CA LEU A 374 24.39 6.89 24.16
C LEU A 374 23.65 6.49 25.46
N GLU A 375 23.00 5.33 25.49
CA GLU A 375 22.32 4.82 26.68
C GLU A 375 23.26 4.67 27.88
N ARG A 376 24.48 4.16 27.67
CA ARG A 376 25.48 4.01 28.74
C ARG A 376 26.06 5.35 29.18
N MET A 377 26.22 6.30 28.26
CA MET A 377 26.84 7.59 28.56
C MET A 377 25.89 8.59 29.22
N GLN A 378 24.57 8.35 29.20
CA GLN A 378 23.57 9.25 29.81
C GLN A 378 23.78 9.51 31.31
N THR A 379 24.47 8.62 32.03
CA THR A 379 24.73 8.78 33.46
C THR A 379 25.88 9.74 33.78
N TYR A 380 26.69 10.11 32.79
CA TYR A 380 27.88 10.95 32.98
C TYR A 380 27.54 12.41 32.67
N GLN A 381 27.85 13.32 33.61
CA GLN A 381 27.46 14.73 33.52
C GLN A 381 28.65 15.70 33.35
N ASP A 382 29.88 15.20 33.31
CA ASP A 382 31.07 16.02 33.11
C ASP A 382 31.10 16.64 31.71
N ALA A 383 31.88 17.72 31.55
CA ALA A 383 31.90 18.51 30.32
C ALA A 383 32.41 17.72 29.11
N GLU A 384 33.35 16.79 29.30
CA GLU A 384 33.90 15.96 28.23
C GLU A 384 32.87 14.95 27.74
N SER A 385 32.21 14.24 28.68
CA SER A 385 31.13 13.32 28.37
C SER A 385 29.97 13.99 27.62
N ARG A 386 29.61 15.23 27.99
CA ARG A 386 28.56 15.99 27.28
C ARG A 386 28.94 16.33 25.84
N GLN A 387 30.21 16.66 25.58
CA GLN A 387 30.68 16.91 24.21
C GLN A 387 30.64 15.65 23.36
N VAL A 388 31.06 14.51 23.92
CA VAL A 388 30.99 13.20 23.26
C VAL A 388 29.55 12.82 22.96
N LEU A 389 28.64 12.98 23.92
CA LEU A 389 27.20 12.74 23.74
C LEU A 389 26.63 13.59 22.60
N ALA A 390 26.93 14.90 22.56
CA ALA A 390 26.45 15.77 21.50
C ALA A 390 27.00 15.36 20.12
N ALA A 391 28.28 14.98 20.04
CA ALA A 391 28.88 14.49 18.80
C ALA A 391 28.21 13.21 18.30
N TRP A 392 27.98 12.23 19.19
CA TRP A 392 27.31 10.98 18.83
C TRP A 392 25.83 11.16 18.49
N MET A 393 25.13 12.09 19.15
CA MET A 393 23.75 12.43 18.78
C MET A 393 23.69 13.00 17.36
N LYS A 394 24.62 13.90 17.01
CA LYS A 394 24.74 14.45 15.66
C LYS A 394 25.08 13.37 14.64
N GLU A 395 26.07 12.52 14.92
CA GLU A 395 26.45 11.41 14.03
C GLU A 395 25.29 10.43 13.81
N ARG A 396 24.53 10.12 14.87
CA ARG A 396 23.31 9.29 14.76
C ARG A 396 22.23 9.96 13.91
N GLN A 397 22.15 11.29 13.90
CA GLN A 397 21.20 12.02 13.06
C GLN A 397 21.64 12.02 11.60
N GLU A 398 22.94 12.17 11.31
CA GLU A 398 23.49 12.14 9.94
C GLU A 398 23.39 10.75 9.26
N LEU A 399 23.31 9.68 10.05
CA LEU A 399 23.15 8.31 9.59
C LEU A 399 21.69 7.88 9.35
N ARG A 400 20.72 8.66 9.83
CA ARG A 400 19.29 8.44 9.60
C ARG A 400 18.87 9.15 8.31
#